data_AF-A0A7J9LR96-F1
#
_entry.id   AF-A0A7J9LR96-F1
#
_cell.length_a   1.000
_cell.length_b   1.000
_cell.length_c   1.000
_cell.angle_alpha   90.00
_cell.angle_beta   90.00
_cell.angle_gamma   90.00
#
_symmetry.space_group_name_H-M   'P 1'
#
loop_
_entity.id
_entity.type
_entity.pdbx_description
1 polymer ?
#
loop_
_entity_poly.entity_id
_entity_poly.type
_entity_poly.pdbx_seq_one_letter_code
_entity_poly.pdbx_strand_id
1 'polypeptide(L)'
;MKIAVEGCMHGDLDKVYDTIKYIENTRNIKIDLLLCCGDFQAVRNEKDMDSLNVPPKYREMKSFWKYYSGQEVAPVPTIFIGGNHEASNYLWELYYGGWAAPNIYFLGFAGVVKFGNIRIGGLSGIYNARNYCLGWV
;
A
#
# COMPACT_ATOMS: atom_id res chain seq x y z
N MET A 1 -6.08 -15.08 14.58
CA MET A 1 -6.07 -14.07 13.52
C MET A 1 -6.00 -12.69 14.15
N LYS A 2 -4.84 -12.05 14.06
CA LYS A 2 -4.58 -10.68 14.52
C LYS A 2 -4.19 -9.84 13.32
N ILE A 3 -4.97 -8.80 13.04
CA ILE A 3 -4.80 -7.94 11.86
C ILE A 3 -4.35 -6.57 12.36
N ALA A 4 -3.20 -6.12 11.87
CA ALA A 4 -2.76 -4.74 12.06
C ALA A 4 -3.42 -3.86 11.00
N VAL A 5 -3.81 -2.65 11.39
CA VAL A 5 -4.40 -1.66 10.50
C VAL A 5 -3.58 -0.39 10.60
N GLU A 6 -3.03 0.03 9.47
CA GLU A 6 -2.28 1.27 9.30
C GLU A 6 -3.11 2.23 8.44
N GLY A 7 -3.11 3.51 8.82
CA GLY A 7 -3.85 4.55 8.11
C GLY A 7 -3.13 4.96 6.82
N CYS A 8 -2.48 6.12 6.86
CA CYS A 8 -1.64 6.61 5.78
C CYS A 8 -0.17 6.24 6.05
N MET A 9 0.42 5.45 5.16
CA MET A 9 1.78 4.94 5.37
C MET A 9 2.88 5.93 4.90
N HIS A 10 2.57 6.79 3.94
CA HIS A 10 3.49 7.75 3.32
C HIS A 10 4.84 7.14 2.92
N GLY A 11 4.82 5.91 2.41
CA GLY A 11 5.99 5.18 1.92
C GLY A 11 6.98 4.68 2.98
N ASP A 12 6.74 4.91 4.27
CA ASP A 12 7.63 4.53 5.38
C ASP A 12 7.40 3.05 5.84
N LEU A 13 7.38 2.11 4.88
CA LEU A 13 7.17 0.67 5.12
C LEU A 13 8.15 0.10 6.17
N ASP A 14 9.43 0.47 6.09
CA ASP A 14 10.46 -0.02 7.01
C ASP A 14 10.07 0.25 8.48
N LYS A 15 9.61 1.47 8.78
CA LYS A 15 9.20 1.86 10.15
C LYS A 15 7.96 1.09 10.60
N VAL A 16 6.99 0.90 9.71
CA VAL A 16 5.76 0.17 10.04
C VAL A 16 6.09 -1.30 10.33
N TYR A 17 6.90 -1.94 9.48
CA TYR A 17 7.32 -3.31 9.68
C TYR A 17 8.20 -3.51 10.92
N ASP A 18 9.09 -2.58 11.23
CA ASP A 18 9.87 -2.60 12.47
C ASP A 18 8.97 -2.44 13.71
N THR A 19 7.94 -1.60 13.61
CA THR A 19 6.93 -1.45 14.68
C THR A 19 6.13 -2.73 14.88
N ILE A 20 5.74 -3.41 13.79
CA ILE A 20 5.07 -4.72 13.83
C ILE A 20 5.97 -5.74 14.54
N LYS A 21 7.23 -5.87 14.13
CA LYS A 21 8.21 -6.77 14.78
C LYS A 21 8.37 -6.46 16.27
N TYR A 22 8.47 -5.18 16.63
CA TYR A 22 8.57 -4.75 18.02
C TYR A 22 7.36 -5.16 18.85
N ILE A 23 6.14 -4.98 18.32
CA ILE A 23 4.89 -5.39 18.98
C ILE A 23 4.80 -6.91 19.11
N GLU A 24 5.13 -7.66 18.05
CA GLU A 24 5.15 -9.13 18.08
C GLU A 24 6.07 -9.64 19.19
N ASN A 25 7.29 -9.10 19.27
CA ASN A 25 8.29 -9.48 20.26
C ASN A 25 7.87 -9.10 21.69
N THR A 26 7.40 -7.87 21.89
CA THR A 26 7.10 -7.34 23.24
C THR A 26 5.86 -7.98 23.85
N ARG A 27 4.86 -8.28 23.02
CA ARG A 27 3.58 -8.86 23.48
C ARG A 27 3.53 -10.37 23.34
N ASN A 28 4.57 -10.98 22.77
CA ASN A 28 4.61 -12.40 22.39
C ASN A 28 3.36 -12.80 21.59
N ILE A 29 3.08 -12.02 20.54
CA ILE A 29 1.96 -12.23 19.62
C ILE A 29 2.46 -12.36 18.20
N LYS A 30 1.67 -13.00 17.33
CA LYS A 30 1.87 -12.96 15.89
C LYS A 30 0.80 -12.10 15.24
N ILE A 31 1.21 -11.20 14.35
CA ILE A 31 0.35 -10.44 13.44
C ILE A 31 0.29 -11.23 12.13
N ASP A 32 -0.92 -11.57 11.71
CA ASP A 32 -1.18 -12.44 10.56
C ASP A 32 -1.31 -11.65 9.24
N LEU A 33 -1.69 -10.38 9.33
CA LEU A 33 -1.97 -9.51 8.19
C LEU A 33 -1.79 -8.03 8.58
N LEU A 34 -1.24 -7.23 7.67
CA LEU A 34 -1.27 -5.77 7.71
C LEU A 34 -2.25 -5.26 6.65
N LEU A 35 -3.16 -4.38 7.05
CA LEU A 35 -4.00 -3.58 6.15
C LEU A 35 -3.49 -2.14 6.13
N CYS A 36 -3.25 -1.60 4.95
CA CYS A 36 -2.92 -0.19 4.75
C CYS A 36 -4.05 0.52 4.02
N CYS A 37 -4.61 1.56 4.64
CA CYS A 37 -5.83 2.22 4.19
C CYS A 37 -5.62 3.36 3.18
N GLY A 38 -4.38 3.63 2.77
CA GLY A 38 -4.06 4.59 1.72
C GLY A 38 -2.66 5.16 1.85
N ASP A 39 -2.29 6.01 0.89
CA ASP A 39 -0.99 6.67 0.78
C ASP A 39 0.17 5.69 1.02
N PHE A 40 0.07 4.51 0.39
CA PHE A 40 1.07 3.45 0.50
C PHE A 40 2.37 3.86 -0.21
N GLN A 41 2.27 4.67 -1.28
CA GLN A 41 3.39 5.16 -2.08
C GLN A 41 4.24 4.04 -2.67
N ALA A 42 3.62 3.21 -3.53
CA ALA A 42 4.27 2.09 -4.25
C ALA A 42 5.28 2.55 -5.34
N VAL A 43 6.26 3.40 -5.00
CA VAL A 43 7.25 3.95 -5.93
C VAL A 43 8.37 2.94 -6.18
N ARG A 44 8.53 2.46 -7.42
CA ARG A 44 9.56 1.46 -7.79
C ARG A 44 10.89 2.09 -8.18
N ASN A 45 10.83 3.22 -8.88
CA ASN A 45 11.98 3.94 -9.45
C ASN A 45 11.70 5.45 -9.51
N GLU A 46 12.71 6.25 -9.83
CA GLU A 46 12.57 7.72 -9.91
C GLU A 46 11.49 8.18 -10.89
N LYS A 47 11.19 7.44 -11.96
CA LYS A 47 10.15 7.82 -12.93
C LYS A 47 8.75 7.72 -12.34
N ASP A 48 8.52 6.79 -11.42
CA ASP A 48 7.21 6.68 -10.75
C ASP A 48 6.91 7.94 -9.92
N MET A 49 7.94 8.68 -9.47
CA MET A 49 7.80 9.93 -8.72
C MET A 49 7.10 11.03 -9.51
N ASP A 50 7.16 10.99 -10.84
CA ASP A 50 6.50 11.97 -11.69
C ASP A 50 4.97 11.86 -11.61
N SER A 51 4.46 10.66 -11.30
CA SER A 51 3.04 10.41 -11.11
C SER A 51 2.51 10.77 -9.72
N LEU A 52 3.40 11.06 -8.76
CA LEU A 52 2.98 11.45 -7.41
C LEU A 52 2.36 12.85 -7.42
N ASN A 53 1.14 12.93 -6.89
CA ASN A 53 0.48 14.19 -6.62
C ASN A 53 1.01 14.87 -5.34
N VAL A 54 2.33 15.07 -5.27
CA VAL A 54 3.06 15.68 -4.16
C VAL A 54 3.95 16.81 -4.72
N PRO A 55 4.03 17.99 -4.09
CA PRO A 55 4.92 19.06 -4.54
C PRO A 55 6.38 18.57 -4.66
N PRO A 56 7.12 18.94 -5.74
CA PRO A 56 8.45 18.37 -6.00
C PRO A 56 9.43 18.44 -4.83
N LYS A 57 9.40 19.52 -4.04
CA LYS A 57 10.28 19.71 -2.86
C LYS A 57 10.04 18.74 -1.71
N TYR A 58 8.92 18.01 -1.70
CA TYR A 58 8.55 17.03 -0.66
C TYR A 58 8.52 15.59 -1.20
N ARG A 59 8.89 15.39 -2.47
CA ARG A 59 8.90 14.08 -3.10
C ARG A 59 10.09 13.27 -2.58
N GLU A 60 9.81 12.14 -1.95
CA GLU A 60 10.80 11.17 -1.52
C GLU A 60 10.38 9.78 -1.98
N MET A 61 11.34 8.97 -2.43
CA MET A 61 11.11 7.61 -2.90
C MET A 61 10.78 6.63 -1.76
N LYS A 62 11.18 6.99 -0.54
CA LYS A 62 10.98 6.23 0.69
C LYS A 62 11.51 4.79 0.57
N SER A 63 10.71 3.79 0.92
CA SER A 63 11.20 2.41 1.13
C SER A 63 10.62 1.35 0.20
N PHE A 64 9.49 1.59 -0.50
CA PHE A 64 8.84 0.54 -1.31
C PHE A 64 9.75 -0.09 -2.37
N TRP A 65 10.61 0.70 -3.01
CA TRP A 65 11.54 0.23 -4.05
C TRP A 65 12.46 -0.92 -3.59
N LYS A 66 12.78 -1.01 -2.28
CA LYS A 66 13.56 -2.11 -1.71
C LYS A 66 12.79 -3.43 -1.78
N TYR A 67 11.50 -3.39 -1.47
CA TYR A 67 10.60 -4.54 -1.53
C TYR A 67 10.31 -4.94 -2.97
N TYR A 68 10.12 -3.95 -3.85
CA TYR A 68 9.91 -4.20 -5.28
C TYR A 68 11.14 -4.84 -5.95
N SER A 69 12.34 -4.37 -5.63
CA SER A 69 13.60 -4.91 -6.17
C SER A 69 14.02 -6.25 -5.56
N GLY A 70 13.35 -6.70 -4.50
CA GLY A 70 13.68 -7.92 -3.77
C GLY A 70 14.88 -7.80 -2.83
N GLN A 71 15.36 -6.58 -2.55
CA GLN A 71 16.35 -6.34 -1.50
C GLN A 71 15.79 -6.64 -0.10
N GLU A 72 14.49 -6.39 0.08
CA GLU A 72 13.75 -6.69 1.29
C GLU A 72 12.48 -7.48 0.96
N VAL A 73 11.96 -8.22 1.94
CA VAL A 73 10.68 -8.92 1.83
C VAL A 73 9.79 -8.49 2.98
N ALA A 74 8.53 -8.15 2.68
CA ALA A 74 7.60 -7.76 3.73
C ALA A 74 7.43 -8.90 4.75
N PRO A 75 7.66 -8.65 6.06
CA PRO A 75 7.69 -9.70 7.07
C PRO A 75 6.30 -10.25 7.44
N VAL A 76 5.24 -9.58 6.98
CA VAL A 76 3.84 -9.94 7.18
C VAL A 76 3.09 -9.72 5.87
N PRO A 77 2.15 -10.60 5.50
CA PRO A 77 1.25 -10.34 4.38
C PRO A 77 0.63 -8.96 4.52
N THR A 78 0.72 -8.16 3.47
CA THR A 78 0.27 -6.77 3.47
C THR A 78 -0.72 -6.56 2.35
N ILE A 79 -1.94 -6.13 2.67
CA ILE A 79 -2.94 -5.70 1.69
C ILE A 79 -3.10 -4.20 1.80
N PHE A 80 -3.08 -3.50 0.68
CA PHE A 80 -3.28 -2.05 0.67
C PHE A 80 -4.29 -1.62 -0.40
N ILE A 81 -4.91 -0.47 -0.14
CA ILE A 81 -5.66 0.32 -1.12
C ILE A 81 -4.90 1.62 -1.40
N GLY A 82 -5.19 2.25 -2.54
CA GLY A 82 -4.55 3.52 -2.91
C GLY A 82 -5.18 4.71 -2.20
N GLY A 83 -4.36 5.69 -1.83
CA GLY A 83 -4.79 7.01 -1.37
C GLY A 83 -4.72 8.08 -2.47
N ASN A 84 -4.29 9.28 -2.11
CA ASN A 84 -4.12 10.41 -3.03
C ASN A 84 -2.65 10.73 -3.34
N HIS A 85 -1.72 10.22 -2.55
CA HIS A 85 -0.28 10.30 -2.81
C HIS A 85 0.22 8.93 -3.26
N GLU A 86 -0.08 8.54 -4.49
CA GLU A 86 0.28 7.21 -5.00
C GLU A 86 1.06 7.28 -6.29
N ALA A 87 1.94 6.28 -6.49
CA ALA A 87 2.56 6.00 -7.78
C ALA A 87 1.48 5.48 -8.75
N SER A 88 0.64 6.40 -9.22
CA SER A 88 -0.63 6.09 -9.90
C SER A 88 -0.38 5.36 -11.22
N ASN A 89 0.76 5.63 -11.86
CA ASN A 89 1.20 4.91 -13.04
C ASN A 89 1.40 3.41 -12.76
N TYR A 90 2.01 3.06 -11.63
CA TYR A 90 2.22 1.66 -11.27
C TYR A 90 0.92 1.00 -10.80
N LEU A 91 0.13 1.68 -9.97
CA LEU A 91 -1.16 1.13 -9.52
C LEU A 91 -2.12 0.89 -10.69
N TRP A 92 -1.98 1.64 -11.79
CA TRP A 92 -2.73 1.42 -13.03
C TRP A 92 -2.38 0.09 -13.70
N GLU A 93 -1.12 -0.34 -13.67
CA GLU A 93 -0.71 -1.67 -14.16
C GLU A 93 -1.41 -2.79 -13.37
N LEU A 94 -1.81 -2.51 -12.13
CA LEU A 94 -2.49 -3.43 -11.20
C LEU A 94 -3.95 -3.02 -10.98
N TYR A 95 -4.64 -2.51 -12.01
CA TYR A 95 -5.98 -1.91 -11.88
C TYR A 95 -7.00 -2.81 -11.16
N TYR A 96 -7.03 -4.10 -11.50
CA TYR A 96 -7.93 -5.10 -10.90
C TYR A 96 -7.37 -5.76 -9.63
N GLY A 97 -6.29 -5.21 -9.07
CA GLY A 97 -5.55 -5.78 -7.96
C GLY A 97 -4.47 -6.76 -8.42
N GLY A 98 -3.47 -6.94 -7.57
CA GLY A 98 -2.33 -7.79 -7.88
C GLY A 98 -1.19 -7.66 -6.87
N TRP A 99 -0.22 -8.55 -6.99
CA TRP A 99 0.99 -8.51 -6.17
C TRP A 99 1.86 -7.34 -6.62
N ALA A 100 2.03 -6.36 -5.74
CA ALA A 100 2.91 -5.22 -5.97
C ALA A 100 4.38 -5.56 -5.66
N ALA A 101 4.60 -6.48 -4.73
CA ALA A 101 5.89 -7.05 -4.39
C ALA A 101 5.66 -8.39 -3.67
N PRO A 102 6.70 -9.22 -3.42
CA PRO A 102 6.56 -10.40 -2.58
C PRO A 102 5.90 -10.05 -1.24
N ASN A 103 4.79 -10.74 -0.94
CA ASN A 103 3.99 -10.57 0.28
C ASN A 103 3.26 -9.21 0.42
N ILE A 104 3.20 -8.40 -0.64
CA ILE A 104 2.48 -7.12 -0.71
C ILE A 104 1.45 -7.16 -1.85
N TYR A 105 0.17 -7.05 -1.52
CA TYR A 105 -0.93 -7.15 -2.45
C TYR A 105 -1.72 -5.83 -2.52
N PHE A 106 -1.80 -5.25 -3.71
CA PHE A 106 -2.71 -4.16 -3.98
C PHE A 106 -4.11 -4.71 -4.25
N LEU A 107 -5.12 -4.22 -3.53
CA LEU A 107 -6.49 -4.69 -3.70
C LEU A 107 -7.13 -4.28 -5.04
N GLY A 108 -6.53 -3.32 -5.75
CA GLY A 108 -7.09 -2.72 -6.95
C GLY A 108 -7.85 -1.43 -6.66
N PHE A 109 -8.40 -0.81 -7.70
CA PHE A 109 -9.21 0.41 -7.54
C PHE A 109 -10.52 0.13 -6.79
N ALA A 110 -11.08 -1.06 -6.96
CA ALA A 110 -12.16 -1.60 -6.16
C ALA A 110 -12.07 -3.13 -6.18
N GLY A 111 -12.18 -3.79 -5.03
CA GLY A 111 -12.04 -5.23 -4.97
C GLY A 111 -12.45 -5.84 -3.65
N VAL A 112 -12.67 -7.15 -3.67
CA VAL A 112 -12.90 -7.98 -2.49
C VAL A 112 -12.06 -9.24 -2.58
N VAL A 113 -11.26 -9.50 -1.54
CA VAL A 113 -10.45 -10.71 -1.42
C VAL A 113 -10.82 -11.50 -0.17
N LYS A 114 -10.46 -12.77 -0.15
CA LYS A 114 -10.63 -13.65 1.02
C LYS A 114 -9.27 -13.88 1.68
N PHE A 115 -9.19 -13.62 2.98
CA PHE A 115 -8.01 -13.94 3.79
C PHE A 115 -8.45 -14.83 4.95
N GLY A 116 -7.99 -16.09 4.98
CA GLY A 116 -8.52 -17.09 5.91
C GLY A 116 -10.04 -17.22 5.81
N ASN A 117 -10.74 -16.92 6.91
CA ASN A 117 -12.20 -17.02 7.00
C ASN A 117 -12.94 -15.68 6.84
N ILE A 118 -12.23 -14.59 6.54
CA ILE A 118 -12.84 -13.26 6.37
C ILE A 118 -12.79 -12.81 4.91
N ARG A 119 -13.73 -11.92 4.55
CA ARG A 119 -13.72 -11.17 3.29
C ARG A 119 -13.31 -9.74 3.59
N ILE A 120 -12.38 -9.21 2.80
CA ILE A 120 -11.84 -7.87 2.93
C ILE A 120 -12.18 -7.14 1.64
N GLY A 121 -12.98 -6.08 1.75
CA GLY A 121 -13.31 -5.20 0.63
C GLY A 121 -12.64 -3.84 0.79
N GLY A 122 -12.36 -3.18 -0.33
CA GLY A 122 -11.77 -1.85 -0.32
C GLY A 122 -12.01 -1.10 -1.63
N LEU A 123 -11.94 0.23 -1.50
CA LEU A 123 -12.15 1.20 -2.56
C LEU A 123 -10.99 2.19 -2.48
N SER A 124 -10.19 2.29 -3.54
CA SER A 124 -9.02 3.16 -3.59
C SER A 124 -9.39 4.58 -4.04
N GLY A 125 -8.53 5.53 -3.67
CA GLY A 125 -8.61 6.92 -4.08
C GLY A 125 -9.40 7.81 -3.13
N ILE A 126 -9.53 9.08 -3.50
CA ILE A 126 -10.27 10.10 -2.76
C ILE A 126 -11.42 10.63 -3.61
N TYR A 127 -12.51 11.02 -2.96
CA TYR A 127 -13.64 11.61 -3.65
C TYR A 127 -13.33 13.05 -4.09
N ASN A 128 -13.62 13.36 -5.35
CA ASN A 128 -13.66 14.73 -5.87
C ASN A 128 -14.88 14.90 -6.78
N ALA A 129 -15.80 15.79 -6.39
CA ALA A 129 -17.04 16.04 -7.12
C ALA A 129 -16.82 16.46 -8.58
N ARG A 130 -15.71 17.15 -8.87
CA ARG A 130 -15.37 17.60 -10.23
C ARG A 130 -14.97 16.43 -11.15
N ASN A 131 -14.44 15.36 -10.57
CA ASN A 131 -13.94 14.20 -11.30
C ASN A 131 -14.94 13.03 -11.30
N TYR A 132 -15.93 13.03 -10.42
CA TYR A 132 -16.81 11.89 -10.18
C TYR A 132 -17.49 11.34 -11.45
N CYS A 133 -17.96 12.23 -12.33
CA CYS A 133 -18.65 11.84 -13.56
C CYS A 133 -17.72 11.69 -14.78
N LEU A 134 -16.42 11.93 -14.65
CA LEU A 134 -15.47 11.85 -15.78
C LEU A 134 -15.02 10.41 -16.07
N GLY A 135 -15.34 9.47 -15.18
CA GLY A 135 -14.67 8.18 -15.15
C GLY A 135 -13.22 8.33 -14.66
N TRP A 136 -12.43 7.27 -14.79
CA TRP A 136 -10.98 7.35 -14.58
C TRP A 136 -10.34 7.85 -15.88
N VAL A 137 -9.88 9.11 -15.89
CA VAL A 137 -9.18 9.78 -17.00
C VAL A 137 -7.68 9.68 -16.80
#